data_AF-A0A2A9NR95-F1
#
_entry.id   AF-A0A2A9NR95-F1
#
_cell.length_a   1.000
_cell.length_b   1.000
_cell.length_c   1.000
_cell.angle_alpha   90.00
_cell.angle_beta   90.00
_cell.angle_gamma   90.00
#
_symmetry.space_group_name_H-M   'P 1'
#
loop_
_entity.id
_entity.type
_entity.pdbx_description
1 polymer ?
#
loop_
_entity_poly.entity_id
_entity_poly.type
_entity_poly.pdbx_seq_one_letter_code
_entity_poly.pdbx_strand_id
1 'polypeptide(L)'
;MEHAARVVELITICQIASTVTVLYDWLITLDEEVDLVWSRQWSFAKILFLLNRYFGTLSLVMHLTANLLATPPSNNVSGIWLQLQNWCTSFVIWLWSLQFVLVYRSFATHNNFRGIECIVTSGYIFQVLTMLALLVGLSITTRGVHHSLISKPNLYPDILPKAEISRSFPSSSVCIQKLVPPYFSAFWLPAIFLNLVFAILAIRITIRHAQVTRVLGRDQSWGDFIQNGIFYFI
;
A
#
# COMPACT_ATOMS: atom_id res chain seq x y z
N MET A 1 -0.60 -28.73 6.51
CA MET A 1 -1.58 -27.80 7.13
C MET A 1 -0.90 -26.90 8.18
N GLU A 2 0.01 -27.43 9.01
CA GLU A 2 0.76 -26.62 9.99
C GLU A 2 1.54 -25.43 9.40
N HIS A 3 2.18 -25.60 8.24
CA HIS A 3 2.91 -24.49 7.60
C HIS A 3 1.98 -23.33 7.24
N ALA A 4 0.77 -23.62 6.75
CA ALA A 4 -0.20 -22.58 6.40
C ALA A 4 -0.74 -21.86 7.65
N ALA A 5 -0.99 -22.59 8.74
CA ALA A 5 -1.44 -22.00 10.00
C ALA A 5 -0.39 -21.05 10.60
N ARG A 6 0.89 -21.46 10.63
CA ARG A 6 1.99 -20.60 11.09
C ARG A 6 2.14 -19.34 10.25
N VAL A 7 1.97 -19.45 8.93
CA VAL A 7 2.03 -18.28 8.03
C VAL A 7 0.91 -17.29 8.34
N VAL A 8 -0.32 -17.76 8.56
CA VAL A 8 -1.46 -16.88 8.91
C VAL A 8 -1.24 -16.18 10.26
N GLU A 9 -0.72 -16.91 11.25
CA GLU A 9 -0.39 -16.36 12.56
C GLU A 9 0.68 -15.27 12.47
N LEU A 10 1.77 -15.53 11.74
CA LEU A 10 2.83 -14.56 11.49
C LEU A 10 2.31 -13.30 10.79
N ILE A 11 1.46 -13.46 9.77
CA ILE A 11 0.83 -12.34 9.06
C ILE A 11 0.00 -11.51 10.04
N THR A 12 -0.79 -12.16 10.88
CA THR A 12 -1.68 -11.48 11.85
C THR A 12 -0.87 -10.68 12.87
N ILE A 13 0.21 -11.26 13.43
CA ILE A 13 1.09 -10.56 14.37
C ILE A 13 1.76 -9.35 13.72
N CYS A 14 2.31 -9.52 12.50
CA CYS A 14 2.91 -8.42 11.75
C CYS A 14 1.92 -7.30 11.46
N GLN A 15 0.66 -7.64 11.15
CA GLN A 15 -0.38 -6.66 10.91
C GLN A 15 -0.80 -5.91 12.17
N ILE A 16 -0.93 -6.61 13.31
CA ILE A 16 -1.18 -5.98 14.60
C ILE A 16 -0.05 -5.00 14.92
N ALA A 17 1.21 -5.45 14.84
CA ALA A 17 2.37 -4.63 15.12
C ALA A 17 2.47 -3.39 14.21
N SER A 18 2.20 -3.56 12.91
CA SER A 18 2.16 -2.47 11.94
C SER A 18 1.05 -1.46 12.28
N THR A 19 -0.17 -1.94 12.56
CA THR A 19 -1.31 -1.08 12.88
C THR A 19 -1.08 -0.30 14.17
N VAL A 20 -0.54 -0.94 15.21
CA VAL A 20 -0.21 -0.28 16.48
C VAL A 20 0.88 0.77 16.27
N THR A 21 1.92 0.48 15.51
CA THR A 21 2.98 1.45 15.19
C THR A 21 2.43 2.68 14.48
N VAL A 22 1.57 2.48 13.47
CA VAL A 22 0.96 3.60 12.72
C VAL A 22 0.00 4.41 13.60
N LEU A 23 -0.81 3.76 14.44
CA LEU A 23 -1.69 4.46 15.38
C LEU A 23 -0.90 5.23 16.45
N TYR A 24 0.21 4.66 16.92
CA TYR A 24 1.09 5.33 17.86
C TYR A 24 1.71 6.58 17.25
N ASP A 25 2.29 6.47 16.05
CA ASP A 25 2.82 7.59 15.29
C ASP A 25 1.74 8.66 15.04
N TRP A 26 0.51 8.21 14.76
CA TRP A 26 -0.62 9.09 14.57
C TRP A 26 -0.95 9.92 15.82
N LEU A 27 -0.96 9.29 17.00
CA LEU A 27 -1.29 9.94 18.27
C LEU A 27 -0.23 10.98 18.67
N ILE A 28 1.05 10.66 18.51
CA ILE A 28 2.13 11.53 18.97
C ILE A 28 2.36 12.76 18.08
N THR A 29 1.88 12.74 16.84
CA THR A 29 2.02 13.87 15.90
C THR A 29 0.70 14.63 15.69
N LEU A 30 -0.37 14.23 16.38
CA LEU A 30 -1.70 14.84 16.21
C LEU A 30 -1.76 16.29 16.70
N ASP A 31 -1.03 16.61 17.76
CA ASP A 31 -0.91 17.97 18.31
C ASP A 31 -0.29 18.93 17.28
N GLU A 32 0.85 18.55 16.72
CA GLU A 32 1.53 19.32 15.68
C GLU A 32 0.65 19.43 14.41
N GLU A 33 -0.09 18.37 14.06
CA GLU A 33 -0.97 18.38 12.89
C GLU A 33 -2.13 19.35 12.98
N VAL A 34 -2.79 19.39 14.14
CA VAL A 34 -3.92 20.30 14.35
C VAL A 34 -3.42 21.75 14.25
N ASP A 35 -2.26 22.05 14.82
CA ASP A 35 -1.71 23.41 14.79
C ASP A 35 -1.16 23.80 13.42
N LEU A 36 -0.48 22.89 12.70
CA LEU A 36 0.21 23.22 11.45
C LEU A 36 -0.63 22.98 10.19
N VAL A 37 -1.44 21.92 10.18
CA VAL A 37 -2.18 21.48 8.99
C VAL A 37 -3.61 21.99 9.04
N TRP A 38 -4.29 21.90 10.19
CA TRP A 38 -5.71 22.24 10.26
C TRP A 38 -5.95 23.75 10.19
N SER A 39 -5.07 24.54 10.80
CA SER A 39 -5.10 26.01 10.75
C SER A 39 -4.83 26.61 9.35
N ARG A 40 -4.14 25.86 8.47
CA ARG A 40 -3.80 26.34 7.12
C ARG A 40 -5.00 26.30 6.16
N GLN A 41 -5.00 27.22 5.19
CA GLN A 41 -5.98 27.25 4.11
C GLN A 41 -5.99 25.93 3.31
N TRP A 42 -7.15 25.58 2.77
CA TRP A 42 -7.32 24.41 1.93
C TRP A 42 -6.46 24.52 0.67
N SER A 43 -5.44 23.67 0.60
CA SER A 43 -4.55 23.53 -0.56
C SER A 43 -4.57 22.09 -1.06
N PHE A 44 -4.19 21.89 -2.32
CA PHE A 44 -4.07 20.54 -2.89
C PHE A 44 -3.12 19.64 -2.08
N ALA A 45 -2.02 20.20 -1.59
CA ALA A 45 -1.08 19.50 -0.71
C ALA A 45 -1.71 19.07 0.62
N LYS A 46 -2.57 19.90 1.22
CA LYS A 46 -3.31 19.56 2.45
C LYS A 46 -4.30 18.41 2.22
N ILE A 47 -5.03 18.44 1.11
CA ILE A 47 -5.96 17.35 0.75
C ILE A 47 -5.17 16.05 0.55
N LEU A 48 -4.07 16.10 -0.20
CA LEU A 48 -3.23 14.94 -0.45
C LEU A 48 -2.65 14.39 0.85
N PHE A 49 -2.23 15.24 1.78
CA PHE A 49 -1.73 14.84 3.10
C PHE A 49 -2.81 14.17 3.97
N LEU A 50 -4.02 14.73 4.02
CA LEU A 50 -5.12 14.15 4.80
C LEU A 50 -5.62 12.84 4.19
N LEU A 51 -5.80 12.79 2.87
CA LEU A 51 -6.13 11.56 2.13
C LEU A 51 -5.00 10.54 2.18
N ASN A 52 -3.76 11.01 2.35
CA ASN A 52 -2.67 10.20 2.84
C ASN A 52 -3.05 9.78 4.27
N ARG A 53 -2.24 10.00 5.28
CA ARG A 53 -2.51 9.69 6.70
C ARG A 53 -3.82 8.99 7.12
N TYR A 54 -4.99 9.62 6.98
CA TYR A 54 -6.28 9.07 7.45
C TYR A 54 -6.79 7.88 6.63
N PHE A 55 -6.71 7.91 5.30
CA PHE A 55 -7.26 6.82 4.48
C PHE A 55 -6.39 5.54 4.59
N GLY A 56 -5.08 5.70 4.77
CA GLY A 56 -4.14 4.59 4.94
C GLY A 56 -4.31 3.94 6.30
N THR A 57 -4.42 4.75 7.35
CA THR A 57 -4.71 4.28 8.71
C THR A 57 -6.06 3.54 8.75
N LEU A 58 -7.09 4.09 8.10
CA LEU A 58 -8.39 3.44 7.99
C LEU A 58 -8.29 2.07 7.29
N SER A 59 -7.51 1.97 6.21
CA SER A 59 -7.34 0.70 5.49
C SER A 59 -6.62 -0.37 6.31
N LEU A 60 -5.65 0.02 7.15
CA LEU A 60 -4.94 -0.89 8.05
C LEU A 60 -5.88 -1.40 9.15
N VAL A 61 -6.66 -0.51 9.75
CA VAL A 61 -7.67 -0.88 10.76
C VAL A 61 -8.75 -1.78 10.15
N MET A 62 -9.22 -1.49 8.93
CA MET A 62 -10.13 -2.39 8.21
C MET A 62 -9.48 -3.77 7.97
N HIS A 63 -8.21 -3.81 7.57
CA HIS A 63 -7.53 -5.08 7.34
C HIS A 63 -7.39 -5.89 8.64
N LEU A 64 -7.04 -5.23 9.74
CA LEU A 64 -6.90 -5.84 11.05
C LEU A 64 -8.23 -6.39 11.58
N THR A 65 -9.30 -5.61 11.44
CA THR A 65 -10.63 -6.01 11.89
C THR A 65 -11.19 -7.18 11.07
N ALA A 66 -10.90 -7.29 9.78
CA ALA A 66 -11.24 -8.48 8.98
C ALA A 66 -10.59 -9.76 9.52
N ASN A 67 -9.32 -9.67 9.91
CA ASN A 67 -8.56 -10.84 10.33
C ASN A 67 -8.85 -11.24 11.79
N LEU A 68 -9.17 -10.27 12.65
CA LEU A 68 -9.48 -10.51 14.07
C LEU A 68 -10.97 -10.81 14.32
N LEU A 69 -11.90 -10.07 13.68
CA LEU A 69 -13.33 -10.32 13.79
C LEU A 69 -13.73 -11.40 12.80
N ALA A 70 -13.25 -12.61 13.02
CA ALA A 70 -13.55 -13.77 12.21
C ALA A 70 -14.99 -14.30 12.40
N THR A 71 -15.92 -13.44 12.86
CA THR A 71 -17.36 -13.69 12.87
C THR A 71 -17.94 -13.26 11.53
N PRO A 72 -18.33 -14.19 10.64
CA PRO A 72 -18.92 -13.83 9.37
C PRO A 72 -20.30 -13.20 9.63
N PRO A 73 -20.55 -11.93 9.27
CA PRO A 73 -21.91 -11.56 8.90
C PRO A 73 -22.31 -12.41 7.68
N SER A 74 -23.62 -12.51 7.42
CA SER A 74 -24.20 -13.36 6.36
C SER A 74 -23.35 -13.43 5.07
N ASN A 75 -23.37 -14.58 4.37
CA ASN A 75 -22.48 -14.88 3.24
C ASN A 75 -22.29 -13.72 2.22
N ASN A 76 -23.32 -12.90 2.00
CA ASN A 76 -23.26 -11.74 1.11
C ASN A 76 -22.47 -10.56 1.70
N VAL A 77 -22.61 -10.30 3.00
CA VAL A 77 -21.92 -9.21 3.69
C VAL A 77 -20.43 -9.51 3.77
N SER A 78 -20.04 -10.77 4.06
CA SER A 78 -18.63 -11.18 4.07
C SER A 78 -17.94 -10.98 2.71
N GLY A 79 -18.62 -11.34 1.61
CA GLY A 79 -18.10 -11.14 0.25
C GLY A 79 -17.93 -9.65 -0.13
N ILE A 80 -18.90 -8.80 0.25
CA ILE A 80 -18.82 -7.35 0.04
C ILE A 80 -17.67 -6.75 0.85
N TRP A 81 -17.49 -7.20 2.09
CA TRP A 81 -16.45 -6.71 2.99
C TRP A 81 -15.04 -7.02 2.47
N LEU A 82 -14.82 -8.25 1.99
CA LEU A 82 -13.56 -8.65 1.38
C LEU A 82 -13.26 -7.89 0.08
N GLN A 83 -14.29 -7.62 -0.73
CA GLN A 83 -14.13 -6.75 -1.90
C GLN A 83 -13.75 -5.34 -1.46
N LEU A 84 -14.51 -4.74 -0.55
CA LEU A 84 -14.20 -3.39 -0.06
C LEU A 84 -12.78 -3.31 0.50
N GLN A 85 -12.33 -4.31 1.27
CA GLN A 85 -10.97 -4.40 1.79
C GLN A 85 -9.91 -4.46 0.67
N ASN A 86 -10.09 -5.32 -0.33
CA ASN A 86 -9.15 -5.44 -1.46
C ASN A 86 -9.08 -4.15 -2.28
N TRP A 87 -10.22 -3.47 -2.46
CA TRP A 87 -10.27 -2.19 -3.17
C TRP A 87 -9.65 -1.05 -2.35
N CYS A 88 -9.94 -0.95 -1.06
CA CYS A 88 -9.37 0.09 -0.18
C CYS A 88 -7.86 -0.07 -0.02
N THR A 89 -7.36 -1.27 0.28
CA THR A 89 -5.91 -1.53 0.40
C THR A 89 -5.18 -1.24 -0.90
N SER A 90 -5.75 -1.64 -2.03
CA SER A 90 -5.17 -1.32 -3.32
C SER A 90 -5.19 0.18 -3.55
N PHE A 91 -6.32 0.86 -3.39
CA PHE A 91 -6.40 2.30 -3.60
C PHE A 91 -5.43 3.10 -2.73
N VAL A 92 -5.23 2.71 -1.46
CA VAL A 92 -4.17 3.26 -0.60
C VAL A 92 -2.81 3.03 -1.23
N ILE A 93 -2.38 1.79 -1.43
CA ILE A 93 -1.04 1.48 -1.97
C ILE A 93 -0.79 2.19 -3.31
N TRP A 94 -1.84 2.34 -4.12
CA TRP A 94 -1.81 2.86 -5.49
C TRP A 94 -1.81 4.39 -5.59
N LEU A 95 -2.66 5.09 -4.85
CA LEU A 95 -2.63 6.56 -4.81
C LEU A 95 -1.44 7.09 -4.00
N TRP A 96 -0.86 6.26 -3.12
CA TRP A 96 0.12 6.70 -2.14
C TRP A 96 1.54 6.28 -2.41
N SER A 97 1.78 5.44 -3.40
CA SER A 97 3.14 5.29 -3.88
C SER A 97 3.61 6.67 -4.30
N LEU A 98 4.74 7.11 -3.72
CA LEU A 98 5.46 8.38 -3.94
C LEU A 98 5.37 8.89 -5.39
N GLN A 99 5.22 7.99 -6.35
CA GLN A 99 4.89 8.20 -7.75
C GLN A 99 3.91 9.34 -8.07
N PHE A 100 2.74 9.48 -7.41
CA PHE A 100 1.86 10.62 -7.76
C PHE A 100 2.51 11.98 -7.40
N VAL A 101 3.14 12.05 -6.22
CA VAL A 101 3.88 13.23 -5.78
C VAL A 101 5.10 13.49 -6.67
N LEU A 102 5.79 12.43 -7.09
CA LEU A 102 6.95 12.48 -7.99
C LEU A 102 6.56 12.94 -9.40
N VAL A 103 5.43 12.47 -9.94
CA VAL A 103 4.86 12.94 -11.20
C VAL A 103 4.50 14.42 -11.08
N TYR A 104 3.77 14.81 -10.02
CA TYR A 104 3.38 16.20 -9.79
C TYR A 104 4.59 17.14 -9.70
N ARG A 105 5.62 16.76 -8.93
CA ARG A 105 6.86 17.54 -8.80
C ARG A 105 7.69 17.54 -10.08
N SER A 106 7.66 16.47 -10.87
CA SER A 106 8.32 16.44 -12.18
C SER A 106 7.81 17.58 -13.07
N PHE A 107 6.49 17.82 -13.10
CA PHE A 107 5.90 18.92 -13.87
C PHE A 107 6.34 20.31 -13.41
N ALA A 108 6.57 20.50 -12.10
CA ALA A 108 7.01 21.80 -11.57
C ALA A 108 8.47 22.11 -11.93
N THR A 109 9.28 21.08 -12.21
CA THR A 109 10.74 21.19 -12.32
C THR A 109 11.22 21.18 -13.77
N HIS A 110 10.49 20.52 -14.66
CA HIS A 110 10.94 20.23 -16.02
C HIS A 110 10.31 21.14 -17.09
N ASN A 111 10.45 22.46 -16.91
CA ASN A 111 9.83 23.48 -17.77
C ASN A 111 10.18 23.41 -19.30
N ASN A 112 11.16 22.60 -19.72
CA ASN A 112 11.65 22.58 -21.11
C ASN A 112 11.62 21.23 -21.86
N PHE A 113 11.49 20.08 -21.18
CA PHE A 113 11.54 18.76 -21.86
C PHE A 113 10.20 18.03 -21.83
N ARG A 114 9.25 18.52 -22.64
CA ARG A 114 7.89 17.95 -22.80
C ARG A 114 7.85 16.45 -23.12
N GLY A 115 8.90 15.91 -23.73
CA GLY A 115 8.99 14.48 -24.05
C GLY A 115 9.13 13.58 -22.82
N ILE A 116 9.94 13.98 -21.83
CA ILE A 116 10.16 13.20 -20.61
C ILE A 116 8.88 13.17 -19.76
N GLU A 117 8.21 14.32 -19.65
CA GLU A 117 6.93 14.44 -18.94
C GLU A 117 5.85 13.55 -19.56
N CYS A 118 5.77 13.50 -20.89
CA CYS A 118 4.82 12.63 -21.59
C CYS A 118 5.12 11.14 -21.35
N ILE A 119 6.40 10.74 -21.38
CA ILE A 119 6.82 9.36 -21.11
C ILE A 119 6.49 8.95 -19.67
N VAL A 120 6.82 9.80 -18.70
CA VAL A 120 6.57 9.52 -17.27
C VAL A 120 5.07 9.45 -16.98
N THR A 121 4.30 10.40 -17.51
CA THR A 121 2.84 10.44 -17.30
C THR A 121 2.13 9.28 -17.98
N SER A 122 2.50 8.96 -19.23
CA SER A 122 1.93 7.80 -19.94
C SER A 122 2.28 6.48 -19.26
N GLY A 123 3.50 6.33 -18.75
CA GLY A 123 3.90 5.17 -17.96
C GLY A 123 3.08 5.01 -16.69
N TYR A 124 2.85 6.11 -15.94
CA TYR A 124 1.98 6.10 -14.76
C TYR A 124 0.53 5.72 -15.10
N ILE A 125 -0.02 6.26 -16.19
CA ILE A 125 -1.38 5.89 -16.65
C ILE A 125 -1.44 4.40 -17.00
N PHE A 126 -0.45 3.88 -17.74
CA PHE A 126 -0.40 2.46 -18.10
C PHE A 126 -0.33 1.54 -16.86
N GLN A 127 0.46 1.94 -15.87
CA GLN A 127 0.54 1.26 -14.59
C GLN A 127 -0.83 1.23 -13.89
N VAL A 128 -1.52 2.37 -13.79
CA VAL A 128 -2.87 2.46 -13.20
C VAL A 128 -3.87 1.56 -13.93
N LEU A 129 -3.85 1.56 -15.26
CA LEU A 129 -4.74 0.72 -16.07
C LEU A 129 -4.50 -0.77 -15.86
N THR A 130 -3.22 -1.19 -15.83
CA THR A 130 -2.84 -2.59 -15.59
C THR A 130 -3.38 -3.08 -14.24
N MET A 131 -3.36 -2.22 -13.23
CA MET A 131 -3.83 -2.59 -11.89
C MET A 131 -5.32 -2.61 -11.77
N LEU A 132 -5.99 -1.63 -12.37
CA LEU A 132 -7.44 -1.63 -12.43
C LEU A 132 -7.93 -2.92 -13.09
N ALA A 133 -7.28 -3.34 -14.19
CA ALA A 133 -7.58 -4.61 -14.85
C ALA A 133 -7.36 -5.83 -13.95
N LEU A 134 -6.23 -5.89 -13.21
CA LEU A 134 -5.95 -6.98 -12.27
C LEU A 134 -6.95 -7.02 -11.10
N LEU A 135 -7.32 -5.87 -10.54
CA LEU A 135 -8.28 -5.76 -9.43
C LEU A 135 -9.69 -6.13 -9.86
N VAL A 136 -10.12 -5.65 -11.04
CA VAL A 136 -11.41 -6.04 -11.62
C VAL A 136 -11.41 -7.53 -11.92
N GLY A 137 -10.36 -8.08 -12.53
CA GLY A 137 -10.22 -9.52 -12.77
C GLY A 137 -10.30 -10.37 -11.49
N LEU A 138 -9.64 -9.92 -10.41
CA LEU A 138 -9.71 -10.56 -9.10
C LEU A 138 -11.11 -10.46 -8.48
N SER A 139 -11.77 -9.30 -8.62
CA SER A 139 -13.13 -9.09 -8.11
C SER A 139 -14.17 -9.96 -8.81
N ILE A 140 -14.02 -10.19 -10.12
CA ILE A 140 -14.90 -11.06 -10.90
C ILE A 140 -14.65 -12.53 -10.52
N THR A 141 -13.38 -12.92 -10.40
CA THR A 141 -13.01 -14.29 -10.01
C THR A 141 -13.51 -14.64 -8.60
N THR A 142 -13.41 -13.70 -7.65
CA THR A 142 -13.92 -13.89 -6.29
C THR A 142 -15.45 -13.90 -6.20
N ARG A 143 -16.17 -13.21 -7.09
CA ARG A 143 -17.64 -13.33 -7.21
C ARG A 143 -18.09 -14.64 -7.83
N GLY A 144 -17.31 -15.19 -8.78
CA GLY A 144 -17.63 -16.45 -9.47
C GLY A 144 -17.37 -17.71 -8.64
N VAL A 145 -16.47 -17.63 -7.65
CA VAL A 145 -16.25 -18.71 -6.68
C VAL A 145 -17.30 -18.57 -5.57
N HIS A 146 -18.40 -19.32 -5.66
CA HIS A 146 -19.28 -19.58 -4.52
C HIS A 146 -18.40 -19.86 -3.30
N HIS A 147 -18.57 -19.07 -2.22
CA HIS A 147 -17.92 -19.24 -0.92
C HIS A 147 -18.06 -20.69 -0.47
N SER A 148 -17.13 -21.56 -0.86
CA SER A 148 -16.99 -22.89 -0.33
C SER A 148 -16.23 -22.68 0.97
N LEU A 149 -16.98 -22.25 1.98
CA LEU A 149 -16.61 -22.35 3.37
C LEU A 149 -16.05 -23.75 3.55
N ILE A 150 -14.79 -23.87 3.96
CA ILE A 150 -14.31 -25.13 4.51
C ILE A 150 -14.95 -25.24 5.90
N SER A 151 -16.25 -25.51 5.94
CA SER A 151 -16.82 -26.32 7.00
C SER A 151 -16.65 -27.77 6.55
N LYS A 152 -15.54 -28.41 6.93
CA LYS A 152 -15.56 -29.86 7.10
C LYS A 152 -15.65 -30.13 8.60
N PRO A 153 -16.84 -30.30 9.18
CA PRO A 153 -16.95 -30.72 10.58
C PRO A 153 -16.70 -32.23 10.75
N ASN A 154 -16.72 -33.05 9.68
CA ASN A 154 -16.92 -34.49 9.82
C ASN A 154 -15.91 -35.34 9.04
N LEU A 155 -14.62 -35.28 9.35
CA LEU A 155 -13.70 -36.34 8.94
C LEU A 155 -12.70 -36.72 10.03
N TYR A 156 -13.20 -37.02 11.23
CA TYR A 156 -12.66 -38.05 12.12
C TYR A 156 -13.64 -38.25 13.29
N PRO A 157 -14.43 -39.34 13.36
CA PRO A 157 -15.01 -39.74 14.63
C PRO A 157 -13.87 -40.35 15.46
N ASP A 158 -13.74 -39.90 16.70
CA ASP A 158 -13.02 -40.59 17.76
C ASP A 158 -11.51 -40.72 17.59
N ILE A 159 -10.76 -39.76 18.15
CA ILE A 159 -9.57 -39.93 19.02
C ILE A 159 -8.93 -38.54 19.08
N LEU A 160 -9.29 -37.74 20.08
CA LEU A 160 -8.45 -36.76 20.81
C LEU A 160 -9.36 -35.82 21.64
N PRO A 161 -9.08 -35.60 22.93
CA PRO A 161 -9.92 -34.82 23.80
C PRO A 161 -10.00 -33.35 23.36
N LYS A 162 -11.23 -32.82 23.29
CA LYS A 162 -11.64 -31.46 22.87
C LYS A 162 -10.90 -30.29 23.55
N ALA A 163 -10.11 -30.54 24.60
CA ALA A 163 -9.44 -29.52 25.39
C ALA A 163 -8.22 -28.90 24.68
N GLU A 164 -7.54 -29.62 23.80
CA GLU A 164 -6.25 -29.17 23.24
C GLU A 164 -6.39 -28.38 21.93
N ILE A 165 -7.52 -28.51 21.22
CA ILE A 165 -7.85 -27.73 20.01
C ILE A 165 -8.29 -26.30 20.36
N SER A 166 -8.70 -26.05 21.61
CA SER A 166 -9.19 -24.74 22.06
C SER A 166 -8.11 -23.66 22.20
N ARG A 167 -6.81 -24.04 22.23
CA ARG A 167 -5.71 -23.08 22.41
C ARG A 167 -5.11 -22.53 21.13
N SER A 168 -5.39 -23.13 19.98
CA SER A 168 -4.71 -22.77 18.74
C SER A 168 -5.58 -21.99 17.75
N PHE A 169 -6.90 -22.17 17.70
CA PHE A 169 -7.78 -21.32 16.90
C PHE A 169 -9.18 -21.29 17.51
N PRO A 170 -9.78 -20.13 17.83
CA PRO A 170 -11.22 -20.07 18.01
C PRO A 170 -11.87 -20.52 16.69
N SER A 171 -12.99 -21.20 16.79
CA SER A 171 -13.73 -21.84 15.69
C SER A 171 -14.32 -20.84 14.69
N SER A 172 -13.47 -19.99 14.14
CA SER A 172 -13.81 -18.91 13.24
C SER A 172 -13.38 -19.29 11.84
N SER A 173 -14.37 -19.48 10.97
CA SER A 173 -14.16 -19.75 9.55
C SER A 173 -13.45 -18.56 8.90
N VAL A 174 -12.13 -18.65 8.76
CA VAL A 174 -11.34 -17.66 8.02
C VAL A 174 -11.67 -17.79 6.53
N CYS A 175 -12.15 -16.71 5.92
CA CYS A 175 -12.41 -16.68 4.49
C CYS A 175 -11.09 -16.41 3.75
N ILE A 176 -10.43 -17.48 3.30
CA ILE A 176 -9.15 -17.37 2.59
C ILE A 176 -9.42 -17.37 1.09
N GLN A 177 -8.85 -16.39 0.37
CA GLN A 177 -8.84 -16.38 -1.10
C GLN A 177 -8.04 -17.57 -1.62
N LYS A 178 -8.74 -18.59 -2.13
CA LYS A 178 -8.14 -19.87 -2.53
C LYS A 178 -7.51 -19.84 -3.93
N LEU A 179 -7.69 -18.77 -4.70
CA LEU A 179 -7.24 -18.67 -6.08
C LEU A 179 -6.65 -17.28 -6.37
N VAL A 180 -5.40 -17.07 -5.94
CA VAL A 180 -4.59 -15.94 -6.42
C VAL A 180 -3.79 -16.45 -7.63
N PRO A 181 -3.95 -15.86 -8.82
CA PRO A 181 -3.19 -16.26 -9.98
C PRO A 181 -1.68 -16.06 -9.76
N PRO A 182 -0.80 -16.91 -10.32
CA PRO A 182 0.65 -16.84 -10.11
C PRO A 182 1.27 -15.56 -10.67
N TYR A 183 0.62 -14.90 -11.63
CA TYR A 183 1.05 -13.61 -12.18
C TYR A 183 0.70 -12.41 -11.28
N PHE A 184 -0.02 -12.60 -10.18
CA PHE A 184 -0.33 -11.52 -9.26
C PHE A 184 0.96 -10.85 -8.76
N SER A 185 1.99 -11.61 -8.39
CA SER A 185 3.28 -11.04 -7.94
C SER A 185 3.96 -10.12 -8.96
N ALA A 186 3.69 -10.27 -10.26
CA ALA A 186 4.24 -9.43 -11.31
C ALA A 186 3.64 -8.00 -11.32
N PHE A 187 2.61 -7.73 -10.50
CA PHE A 187 1.95 -6.42 -10.46
C PHE A 187 2.90 -5.27 -10.08
N TRP A 188 3.99 -5.56 -9.35
CA TRP A 188 4.98 -4.57 -8.92
C TRP A 188 5.94 -4.13 -10.03
N LEU A 189 6.08 -4.90 -11.11
CA LEU A 189 7.09 -4.65 -12.14
C LEU A 189 6.99 -3.26 -12.78
N PRO A 190 5.81 -2.76 -13.19
CA PRO A 190 5.71 -1.44 -13.78
C PRO A 190 6.01 -0.32 -12.75
N ALA A 191 5.65 -0.55 -11.48
CA ALA A 191 5.96 0.39 -10.39
C ALA A 191 7.48 0.50 -10.17
N ILE A 192 8.18 -0.63 -10.10
CA ILE A 192 9.64 -0.68 -9.95
C ILE A 192 10.31 0.00 -11.14
N PHE A 193 9.84 -0.27 -12.37
CA PHE A 193 10.37 0.36 -13.57
C PHE A 193 10.26 1.89 -13.52
N LEU A 194 9.10 2.44 -13.17
CA LEU A 194 8.91 3.89 -13.07
C LEU A 194 9.76 4.52 -11.96
N ASN A 195 9.87 3.86 -10.80
CA ASN A 195 10.76 4.30 -9.73
C ASN A 195 12.23 4.34 -10.19
N LEU A 196 12.67 3.37 -11.00
CA LEU A 196 14.02 3.38 -11.58
C LEU A 196 14.21 4.56 -12.56
N VAL A 197 13.21 4.86 -13.39
CA VAL A 197 13.25 6.04 -14.28
C VAL A 197 13.38 7.32 -13.46
N PHE A 198 12.60 7.47 -12.39
CA PHE A 198 12.71 8.61 -11.47
C PHE A 198 14.08 8.69 -10.80
N ALA A 199 14.62 7.57 -10.30
CA ALA A 199 15.94 7.53 -9.70
C ALA A 199 17.04 7.96 -10.69
N ILE A 200 16.96 7.50 -11.94
CA ILE A 200 17.91 7.91 -12.99
C ILE A 200 17.78 9.40 -13.30
N LEU A 201 16.56 9.94 -13.41
CA LEU A 201 16.34 11.36 -13.64
C LEU A 201 16.87 12.21 -12.48
N ALA A 202 16.62 11.79 -11.23
CA ALA A 202 17.14 12.42 -10.02
C ALA A 202 18.67 12.49 -10.05
N ILE A 203 19.33 11.37 -10.34
CA ILE A 203 20.79 11.28 -10.44
C ILE A 203 21.32 12.21 -11.56
N ARG A 204 20.68 12.22 -12.74
CA ARG A 204 21.11 13.07 -13.86
C ARG A 204 21.00 14.56 -13.55
N ILE A 205 19.89 14.98 -12.93
CA ILE A 205 19.68 16.38 -12.51
C ILE A 205 20.73 16.77 -11.48
N THR A 206 20.96 15.89 -10.51
CA THR A 206 21.91 16.07 -9.42
C THR A 206 23.35 16.21 -9.95
N ILE A 207 23.77 15.35 -10.88
CA ILE A 207 25.09 15.45 -11.53
C ILE A 207 25.23 16.75 -12.35
N ARG A 208 24.21 17.14 -13.12
CA ARG A 208 24.25 18.40 -13.89
C ARG A 208 24.38 19.61 -12.97
N HIS A 209 23.64 19.64 -11.88
CA HIS A 209 23.77 20.68 -10.87
C HIS A 209 25.19 20.70 -10.28
N ALA A 210 25.74 19.55 -9.88
CA ALA A 210 27.11 19.47 -9.36
C ALA A 210 28.15 20.05 -10.34
N GLN A 211 28.03 19.71 -11.62
CA GLN A 211 28.93 20.20 -12.67
C GLN A 211 28.85 21.72 -12.82
N VAL A 212 27.64 22.28 -12.85
CA VAL A 212 27.44 23.73 -12.94
C VAL A 212 27.96 24.45 -11.69
N THR A 213 27.68 23.94 -10.49
CA THR A 213 28.14 24.56 -9.23
C THR A 213 29.66 24.51 -9.09
N ARG A 214 30.29 23.41 -9.54
CA ARG A 214 31.76 23.27 -9.56
C ARG A 214 32.43 24.28 -10.49
N VAL A 215 31.82 24.57 -11.65
CA VAL A 215 32.30 25.63 -12.57
C VAL A 215 32.17 27.02 -11.94
N LEU A 216 31.16 27.24 -11.09
CA LEU A 216 30.95 28.50 -10.38
C LEU A 216 31.87 28.69 -9.14
N GLY A 217 32.76 27.73 -8.85
CA GLY A 217 33.74 27.84 -7.74
C GLY A 217 33.10 27.88 -6.35
N ARG A 218 31.83 27.49 -6.21
CA ARG A 218 31.10 27.50 -4.95
C ARG A 218 31.30 26.16 -4.27
N ASP A 219 32.06 26.13 -3.18
CA ASP A 219 32.34 24.93 -2.41
C ASP A 219 31.08 24.55 -1.62
N GLN A 220 30.24 23.68 -2.20
CA GLN A 220 28.99 23.26 -1.60
C GLN A 220 29.19 21.89 -0.94
N SER A 221 28.95 21.83 0.37
CA SER A 221 29.11 20.62 1.17
C SER A 221 28.24 19.48 0.63
N TRP A 222 28.77 18.25 0.65
CA TRP A 222 28.01 17.03 0.28
C TRP A 222 26.67 16.90 1.00
N GLY A 223 26.53 17.50 2.19
CA GLY A 223 25.26 17.57 2.92
C GLY A 223 24.17 18.36 2.19
N ASP A 224 24.50 19.53 1.64
CA ASP A 224 23.56 20.37 0.88
C ASP A 224 23.17 19.71 -0.44
N PHE A 225 24.08 18.92 -1.01
CA PHE A 225 23.86 18.17 -2.24
C PHE A 225 22.86 17.03 -2.04
N ILE A 226 23.04 16.25 -0.97
CA ILE A 226 22.12 15.19 -0.56
C ILE A 226 20.79 15.80 -0.15
N GLN A 227 20.79 16.89 0.61
CA GLN A 227 19.55 17.56 1.02
C GLN A 227 18.76 18.04 -0.19
N ASN A 228 19.38 18.72 -1.15
CA ASN A 228 18.67 19.25 -2.32
C ASN A 228 18.32 18.18 -3.37
N GLY A 229 19.10 17.10 -3.49
CA GLY A 229 18.83 16.01 -4.45
C GLY A 229 17.85 14.96 -3.91
N ILE A 230 17.95 14.60 -2.63
CA ILE A 230 17.11 13.57 -1.99
C ILE A 230 15.76 14.15 -1.54
N PHE A 231 15.68 15.35 -0.96
CA PHE A 231 14.36 15.97 -0.66
C PHE A 231 13.54 16.28 -1.91
N TYR A 232 14.19 16.29 -3.07
CA TYR A 232 13.48 16.44 -4.34
C TYR A 232 12.66 15.20 -4.70
N PHE A 233 13.04 14.02 -4.21
CA PHE A 233 12.51 12.70 -4.63
C PHE A 233 12.01 11.78 -3.50
N ILE A 234 12.15 12.17 -2.24
CA ILE A 234 11.40 11.60 -1.10
C ILE A 234 10.22 12.54 -0.78
#